data_AF-A0A383CJE7-F1
#
_entry.id   AF-A0A383CJE7-F1
#
_cell.length_a   1.000
_cell.length_b   1.000
_cell.length_c   1.000
_cell.angle_alpha   90.00
_cell.angle_beta   90.00
_cell.angle_gamma   90.00
#
_symmetry.space_group_name_H-M   'P 1'
#
loop_
_entity.id
_entity.type
_entity.pdbx_description
1 polymer ?
#
loop_
_entity_poly.entity_id
_entity_poly.type
_entity_poly.pdbx_seq_one_letter_code
_entity_poly.pdbx_strand_id
1 'polypeptide(L)' 'MDQKVKRLFEEKNLVFIATVNLDGSPQLTPVWGDYQDGYILVNTAEGRIKHRNVLHDSRVAVCVVSHDNPLDMITIRG' A
#
# COMPACT_ATOMS: atom_id res chain seq x y z
N MET A 1 6.68 1.98 -15.60
CA MET A 1 6.66 2.12 -14.13
C MET A 1 8.09 2.24 -13.65
N ASP A 2 8.34 3.06 -12.64
CA ASP A 2 9.67 3.49 -12.16
C ASP A 2 10.48 2.32 -11.54
N GLN A 3 11.76 2.17 -11.93
CA GLN A 3 12.70 1.18 -11.36
C GLN A 3 12.77 1.28 -9.83
N LYS A 4 12.56 2.48 -9.28
CA LYS A 4 12.53 2.73 -7.84
C LYS A 4 11.39 2.00 -7.15
N VAL A 5 10.19 1.94 -7.75
CA VAL A 5 9.03 1.22 -7.18
C VAL A 5 9.40 -0.23 -7.02
N LYS A 6 9.83 -0.87 -8.11
CA LYS A 6 10.18 -2.29 -8.10
C LYS A 6 11.22 -2.61 -7.01
N ARG A 7 12.33 -1.85 -6.97
CA ARG A 7 13.39 -2.04 -5.95
C ARG A 7 12.84 -1.93 -4.51
N LEU A 8 12.04 -0.90 -4.23
CA LEU A 8 11.53 -0.69 -2.87
C LEU A 8 10.57 -1.81 -2.41
N PHE A 9 9.83 -2.42 -3.33
CA PHE A 9 8.92 -3.55 -3.04
C PHE A 9 9.62 -4.92 -3.02
N GLU A 10 10.75 -5.09 -3.72
CA GLU A 10 11.56 -6.34 -3.69
C GLU A 10 12.35 -6.52 -2.38
N GLU A 11 12.65 -5.41 -1.69
CA GLU A 11 13.28 -5.40 -0.38
C GLU A 11 12.27 -5.64 0.76
N LYS A 12 12.76 -5.94 1.98
CA LYS A 12 11.92 -6.18 3.17
C LYS A 12 11.43 -4.87 3.81
N ASN A 13 10.93 -3.97 2.98
CA ASN A 13 10.45 -2.66 3.39
C ASN A 13 9.01 -2.73 3.88
N LEU A 14 8.69 -1.89 4.87
CA LEU A 14 7.33 -1.82 5.39
C LEU A 14 6.46 -0.99 4.44
N VAL A 15 5.33 -1.57 4.04
CA VAL A 15 4.35 -0.90 3.18
C VAL A 15 3.20 -0.43 4.05
N PHE A 16 2.68 0.77 3.76
CA PHE A 16 1.52 1.34 4.42
C PHE A 16 0.43 1.55 3.38
N ILE A 17 -0.77 1.08 3.67
CA ILE A 17 -1.95 1.32 2.84
C ILE A 17 -2.95 2.18 3.59
N ALA A 18 -3.39 3.25 2.94
CA ALA A 18 -4.51 4.08 3.33
C ALA A 18 -5.76 3.68 2.53
N THR A 19 -6.88 3.51 3.23
CA THR A 19 -8.21 3.26 2.67
C THR A 19 -9.23 4.22 3.28
N VAL A 20 -10.42 4.33 2.68
CA VAL A 20 -11.49 5.22 3.16
C VAL A 20 -12.53 4.39 3.93
N ASN A 21 -12.80 4.73 5.18
CA ASN A 21 -13.88 4.12 5.97
C ASN A 21 -15.25 4.58 5.45
N LEU A 22 -16.31 3.88 5.85
CA LEU A 22 -17.69 4.20 5.48
C LEU A 22 -18.13 5.62 5.90
N ASP A 23 -17.57 6.14 7.01
CA ASP A 23 -17.83 7.50 7.49
C ASP A 23 -16.94 8.58 6.83
N GLY A 24 -16.12 8.18 5.85
CA GLY A 24 -15.19 9.05 5.14
C GLY A 24 -13.85 9.27 5.86
N SER A 25 -13.65 8.75 7.07
CA SER A 25 -12.36 8.86 7.77
C SER A 25 -11.28 7.96 7.12
N PRO A 26 -10.00 8.36 7.15
CA PRO A 26 -8.92 7.54 6.63
C PRO A 26 -8.61 6.38 7.59
N GLN A 27 -8.33 5.21 7.04
CA GLN A 27 -7.78 4.07 7.75
C GLN A 27 -6.38 3.80 7.20
N LEU A 28 -5.37 3.75 8.07
CA LEU A 28 -3.97 3.49 7.69
C LEU A 28 -3.47 2.23 8.40
N THR A 29 -2.88 1.29 7.67
CA THR A 29 -2.30 0.09 8.27
C THR A 29 -1.00 -0.34 7.59
N PRO A 30 0.00 -0.82 8.35
CA PRO A 30 1.16 -1.50 7.79
C PRO A 30 0.75 -2.86 7.21
N VAL A 31 1.41 -3.24 6.11
CA VAL A 31 1.19 -4.46 5.33
C VAL A 31 2.49 -4.94 4.70
N TRP A 32 2.47 -6.19 4.24
CA TRP A 32 3.39 -6.65 3.22
C TRP A 32 2.79 -6.34 1.85
N GLY A 33 3.64 -5.96 0.92
CA GLY A 33 3.26 -5.75 -0.47
C GLY A 33 4.33 -6.30 -1.40
N ASP A 34 3.94 -6.47 -2.66
CA ASP A 34 4.80 -6.93 -3.74
C ASP A 34 4.54 -6.10 -5.00
N TYR A 35 5.43 -6.17 -5.96
CA TYR A 35 5.29 -5.54 -7.26
C TYR A 35 5.37 -6.58 -8.37
N GLN A 36 4.26 -6.76 -9.09
CA GLN A 36 4.15 -7.75 -10.17
C GLN A 36 3.43 -7.14 -11.38
N ASP A 37 4.05 -7.26 -12.56
CA ASP A 37 3.44 -6.92 -13.86
C ASP A 37 2.82 -5.51 -13.95
N GLY A 38 3.39 -4.53 -13.25
CA GLY A 38 2.86 -3.16 -13.23
C GLY A 38 1.85 -2.88 -12.12
N TYR A 39 1.55 -3.87 -11.28
CA TYR A 39 0.61 -3.76 -10.18
C TYR A 39 1.33 -3.87 -8.84
N ILE A 40 0.80 -3.14 -7.85
CA ILE A 40 1.16 -3.32 -6.45
C ILE A 40 0.17 -4.30 -5.85
N LEU A 41 0.69 -5.39 -5.32
CA LEU A 41 -0.08 -6.38 -4.59
C LEU A 41 0.05 -6.09 -3.10
N VAL A 42 -1.06 -6.11 -2.36
CA VAL A 42 -1.09 -5.89 -0.92
C VAL A 42 -1.73 -7.08 -0.24
N ASN A 43 -1.09 -7.61 0.80
CA ASN A 43 -1.64 -8.74 1.53
C ASN A 43 -2.91 -8.31 2.29
N THR A 44 -3.98 -9.09 2.15
CA THR A 44 -5.23 -8.86 2.87
C THR A 44 -5.94 -10.17 3.18
N ALA A 45 -6.99 -10.09 3.99
CA ALA A 45 -7.90 -11.21 4.25
C ALA A 45 -9.33 -10.70 4.19
N GLU A 46 -10.24 -11.56 3.73
CA GLU A 46 -11.67 -11.26 3.65
C GLU A 46 -12.21 -10.83 5.02
N GLY A 47 -13.11 -9.85 5.02
CA GLY A 47 -13.70 -9.33 6.25
C GLY A 47 -12.81 -8.41 7.08
N ARG A 48 -11.55 -8.13 6.70
CA ARG A 48 -10.77 -7.05 7.34
C ARG A 48 -11.33 -5.67 6.97
N ILE A 49 -11.07 -4.67 7.82
CA ILE A 49 -11.51 -3.29 7.58
C ILE A 49 -11.07 -2.80 6.20
N LYS A 50 -9.76 -2.89 5.89
CA LYS A 50 -9.22 -2.50 4.57
C LYS A 50 -9.88 -3.23 3.40
N HIS A 51 -10.22 -4.52 3.55
CA HIS A 51 -10.91 -5.31 2.53
C HIS A 51 -12.32 -4.77 2.29
N ARG A 52 -13.09 -4.54 3.36
CA ARG A 52 -14.44 -3.94 3.23
C ARG A 52 -14.38 -2.53 2.67
N ASN A 53 -13.39 -1.74 3.09
CA ASN A 53 -13.20 -0.37 2.62
C ASN A 53 -12.96 -0.35 1.10
N VAL A 54 -12.01 -1.13 0.57
CA VAL A 54 -11.70 -1.12 -0.88
C VAL A 54 -12.82 -1.69 -1.76
N LEU A 55 -13.67 -2.56 -1.22
CA LEU A 55 -14.88 -3.02 -1.91
C LEU A 55 -15.96 -1.94 -1.98
N HIS A 56 -16.00 -1.02 -1.02
CA HIS A 56 -16.97 0.08 -0.98
C HIS A 56 -16.47 1.31 -1.75
N ASP A 57 -15.19 1.66 -1.56
CA ASP A 57 -14.52 2.79 -2.18
C ASP A 57 -13.11 2.36 -2.61
N SER A 58 -12.89 2.28 -3.92
CA SER A 58 -11.64 1.75 -4.48
C SER A 58 -10.46 2.71 -4.36
N ARG A 59 -10.65 3.95 -3.88
CA ARG A 59 -9.58 4.93 -3.72
C ARG A 59 -8.62 4.51 -2.62
N VAL A 60 -7.36 4.35 -2.97
CA VAL A 60 -6.29 3.97 -2.03
C VAL A 60 -5.04 4.83 -2.23
N ALA A 61 -4.24 4.88 -1.16
CA ALA A 61 -2.86 5.32 -1.27
C ALA A 61 -1.94 4.28 -0.64
N VAL A 62 -0.81 4.02 -1.27
CA VAL A 62 0.23 3.10 -0.79
C VAL A 62 1.52 3.87 -0.65
N CYS A 63 2.22 3.69 0.47
CA CYS A 63 3.57 4.19 0.68
C CYS A 63 4.49 3.04 1.05
N VAL A 64 5.65 2.95 0.41
CA VAL A 64 6.74 2.05 0.83
C VAL A 64 7.94 2.92 1.19
N VAL A 65 8.54 2.60 2.33
CA VAL A 65 9.67 3.36 2.90
C VAL A 65 10.82 2.39 3.09
N SER A 66 12.00 2.75 2.58
CA SER A 66 13.22 1.96 2.81
C SER A 66 13.50 1.85 4.30
N HIS A 67 13.82 0.63 4.76
CA HIS A 67 14.24 0.39 6.14
C HIS A 67 15.54 1.11 6.50
N ASP A 68 16.48 1.20 5.55
CA ASP A 68 17.82 1.76 5.78
C ASP A 68 17.86 3.29 5.67
N ASN A 69 16.94 3.89 4.90
CA ASN A 69 16.86 5.33 4.71
C ASN A 69 15.39 5.79 4.57
N PRO A 70 14.78 6.36 5.63
CA PRO A 70 13.38 6.81 5.59
C PRO A 70 13.06 7.89 4.55
N LEU A 71 14.06 8.60 4.01
CA LEU A 71 13.86 9.55 2.92
C LEU A 71 13.77 8.87 1.55
N ASP A 72 14.23 7.62 1.44
CA ASP A 72 14.06 6.80 0.26
C ASP A 72 12.70 6.09 0.31
N MET A 73 11.67 6.82 -0.12
CA MET A 73 10.30 6.33 -0.15
C MET A 73 9.62 6.63 -1.49
N ILE A 74 8.47 5.98 -1.71
CA ILE A 74 7.55 6.35 -2.78
C ILE A 74 6.10 6.23 -2.32
N THR A 75 5.29 7.22 -2.70
CA THR A 75 3.84 7.24 -2.49
C THR A 75 3.14 7.07 -3.83
N ILE A 76 2.16 6.17 -3.86
CA ILE A 76 1.42 5.77 -5.04
C ILE A 76 -0.07 5.91 -4.72
N ARG A 77 -0.85 6.45 -5.64
CA ARG A 77 -2.30 6.64 -5.51
C ARG A 77 -2.98 5.92 -6.66
N GLY A 78 -4.11 5.28 -6.38
CA GLY A 78 -4.90 4.51 -7.35
C GLY A 78 -6.33 4.30 -6.88
#